data_AF-A0A1U8PKJ6-F1
#
_entry.id   AF-A0A1U8PKJ6-F1
#
_cell.length_a   1.000
_cell.length_b   1.000
_cell.length_c   1.000
_cell.angle_alpha   90.00
_cell.angle_beta   90.00
_cell.angle_gamma   90.00
#
_symmetry.space_group_name_H-M   'P 1'
#
loop_
_entity.id
_entity.type
_entity.pdbx_description
1 polymer ?
#
loop_
_entity_poly.entity_id
_entity_poly.type
_entity_poly.pdbx_seq_one_letter_code
_entity_poly.pdbx_strand_id
1 'polypeptide(L)'
;MAKFALLVATFALAFFLVNASIYRTTDGDEENWYRHDRRSCQDQIWQQGYLPNCQWYMNEQAGRSHSGYGTHYLNSCCYELQNLRQDCRCQGLKQALGQQLKLQGVRWESREAEDMCEAAETALNRCRLDSRRCDMHS
;
A
#
# COMPACT_ATOMS: atom_id res chain seq x y z
N MET A 1 -49.01 -10.66 -33.73
CA MET A 1 -48.89 -11.07 -32.32
C MET A 1 -47.96 -12.29 -32.15
N ALA A 2 -48.20 -13.43 -32.80
CA ALA A 2 -47.39 -14.66 -32.62
C ALA A 2 -45.89 -14.54 -32.98
N LYS A 3 -45.52 -13.68 -33.93
CA LYS A 3 -44.12 -13.50 -34.37
C LYS A 3 -43.23 -12.84 -33.30
N PHE A 4 -43.80 -11.95 -32.49
CA PHE A 4 -43.07 -11.30 -31.38
C PHE A 4 -42.92 -12.24 -30.19
N ALA A 5 -43.90 -13.11 -29.93
CA ALA A 5 -43.81 -14.11 -28.88
C ALA A 5 -42.67 -15.12 -29.13
N LEU A 6 -42.43 -15.46 -30.41
CA LEU A 6 -41.35 -16.37 -30.78
C LEU A 6 -39.96 -15.76 -30.57
N LEU A 7 -39.81 -14.45 -30.78
CA LEU A 7 -38.56 -13.72 -30.53
C LEU A 7 -38.27 -13.54 -29.03
N VAL A 8 -39.32 -13.33 -28.22
CA VAL A 8 -39.17 -13.24 -26.75
C VAL A 8 -38.74 -14.58 -26.16
N ALA A 9 -39.30 -15.69 -26.66
CA ALA A 9 -38.97 -17.03 -26.18
C ALA A 9 -37.51 -17.44 -26.47
N THR A 10 -36.98 -17.10 -27.65
CA THR A 10 -35.58 -17.38 -28.00
C THR A 10 -34.59 -16.51 -27.21
N PHE A 11 -34.93 -15.24 -26.96
CA PHE A 11 -34.08 -14.36 -26.15
C PHE A 11 -33.99 -14.81 -24.69
N ALA A 12 -35.10 -15.29 -24.11
CA ALA A 12 -35.11 -15.81 -22.74
C ALA A 12 -34.22 -17.04 -22.57
N LEU A 13 -34.24 -17.98 -23.54
CA LEU A 13 -33.37 -19.17 -23.52
C LEU A 13 -31.88 -18.80 -23.59
N ALA A 14 -31.50 -17.77 -24.35
CA ALA A 14 -30.12 -17.32 -24.44
C ALA A 14 -29.59 -16.74 -23.12
N PHE A 15 -30.44 -16.04 -22.34
CA PHE A 15 -30.05 -15.49 -21.04
C PHE A 15 -29.80 -16.56 -19.96
N PHE A 16 -30.52 -17.69 -19.99
CA PHE A 16 -30.31 -18.77 -19.00
C PHE A 16 -28.99 -19.52 -19.19
N LEU A 17 -28.47 -19.63 -20.42
CA LEU A 17 -27.21 -20.35 -20.69
C LEU A 17 -25.95 -19.57 -20.28
N VAL A 18 -26.03 -18.24 -20.16
CA VAL A 18 -24.90 -17.37 -19.75
C VAL A 18 -24.64 -17.45 -18.24
N ASN A 19 -25.66 -17.74 -17.44
CA ASN A 19 -25.56 -17.81 -15.97
C ASN A 19 -24.92 -19.12 -15.44
N ALA A 20 -24.64 -20.10 -16.31
CA ALA A 20 -23.98 -21.34 -15.90
C ALA A 20 -22.50 -21.15 -15.51
N SER A 21 -21.89 -20.00 -15.82
CA SER A 21 -20.50 -19.69 -15.48
C SER A 21 -20.30 -19.03 -14.11
N ILE A 22 -21.38 -18.71 -13.38
CA ILE A 22 -21.32 -17.83 -12.19
C ILE A 22 -21.54 -18.59 -10.86
N TYR A 23 -21.76 -19.90 -10.90
CA TYR A 23 -21.80 -20.73 -9.69
C TYR A 23 -20.55 -21.60 -9.58
N ARG A 24 -19.41 -20.97 -9.29
CA ARG A 24 -18.35 -21.69 -8.56
C ARG A 24 -18.84 -21.84 -7.13
N THR A 25 -19.44 -23.00 -6.84
CA THR A 25 -19.47 -23.57 -5.50
C THR A 25 -18.03 -23.60 -5.00
N THR A 26 -17.71 -22.69 -4.07
CA THR A 26 -16.50 -22.84 -3.26
C THR A 26 -16.92 -23.78 -2.14
N ASP A 27 -16.30 -24.95 -2.14
CA ASP A 27 -16.51 -26.00 -1.15
C ASP A 27 -16.45 -25.39 0.25
N GLY A 28 -17.37 -25.86 1.09
CA GLY A 28 -17.36 -25.58 2.51
C GLY A 28 -16.19 -26.32 3.14
N ASP A 29 -15.10 -25.61 3.36
CA ASP A 29 -14.11 -26.00 4.35
C ASP A 29 -14.22 -25.02 5.54
N GLU A 30 -14.76 -25.56 6.61
CA GLU A 30 -14.76 -25.01 7.95
C GLU A 30 -13.30 -24.82 8.38
N GLU A 31 -12.80 -23.58 8.44
CA GLU A 31 -11.79 -23.13 9.41
C GLU A 31 -11.56 -21.60 9.34
N ASN A 32 -12.37 -20.94 10.15
CA ASN A 32 -12.43 -19.50 10.42
C ASN A 32 -11.25 -19.05 11.31
N TRP A 33 -10.10 -18.64 10.78
CA TRP A 33 -9.15 -17.67 11.43
C TRP A 33 -8.21 -16.91 10.45
N TYR A 34 -8.12 -17.29 9.17
CA TYR A 34 -7.22 -16.68 8.18
C TYR A 34 -7.93 -15.80 7.16
N ARG A 35 -8.84 -14.91 7.58
CA ARG A 35 -9.21 -13.75 6.75
C ARG A 35 -8.03 -12.76 6.78
N HIS A 36 -6.90 -13.19 6.23
CA HIS A 36 -5.76 -12.35 5.94
C HIS A 36 -6.32 -11.20 5.11
N ASP A 37 -6.30 -9.98 5.67
CA ASP A 37 -6.92 -8.79 5.10
C ASP A 37 -6.51 -8.73 3.61
N ARG A 38 -7.46 -9.05 2.72
CA ARG A 38 -7.20 -9.34 1.29
C ARG A 38 -6.75 -8.08 0.52
N ARG A 39 -6.68 -6.95 1.22
CA ARG A 39 -6.19 -5.67 0.72
C ARG A 39 -4.71 -5.76 0.44
N SER A 40 -4.34 -5.33 -0.75
CA SER A 40 -2.94 -5.25 -1.17
C SER A 40 -2.21 -4.22 -0.31
N CYS A 41 -0.87 -4.31 -0.23
CA CYS A 41 -0.08 -3.26 0.42
C CYS A 41 -0.32 -1.90 -0.23
N GLN A 42 -0.48 -1.87 -1.55
CA GLN A 42 -0.83 -0.66 -2.30
C GLN A 42 -2.09 0.01 -1.75
N ASP A 43 -3.15 -0.77 -1.48
CA ASP A 43 -4.41 -0.24 -0.97
C ASP A 43 -4.25 0.36 0.43
N GLN A 44 -3.51 -0.32 1.32
CA GLN A 44 -3.26 0.17 2.67
C GLN A 44 -2.41 1.45 2.67
N ILE A 45 -1.37 1.50 1.83
CA ILE A 45 -0.50 2.67 1.68
C ILE A 45 -1.31 3.86 1.14
N TRP A 46 -2.17 3.62 0.14
CA TRP A 46 -3.06 4.65 -0.38
C TRP A 46 -4.04 5.16 0.68
N GLN A 47 -4.63 4.27 1.50
CA GLN A 47 -5.51 4.65 2.61
C GLN A 47 -4.80 5.48 3.68
N GLN A 48 -3.50 5.29 3.88
CA GLN A 48 -2.64 6.10 4.75
C GLN A 48 -2.08 7.35 4.05
N GLY A 49 -2.52 7.67 2.83
CA GLY A 49 -2.08 8.86 2.10
C GLY A 49 -0.60 8.85 1.73
N TYR A 50 -0.01 7.67 1.52
CA TYR A 50 1.44 7.50 1.25
C TYR A 50 2.36 7.98 2.38
N LEU A 51 1.91 7.89 3.63
CA LEU A 51 2.74 8.12 4.83
C LEU A 51 3.37 9.54 4.87
N PRO A 52 2.57 10.62 4.84
CA PRO A 52 3.07 11.99 4.76
C PRO A 52 3.97 12.37 5.94
N ASN A 53 3.76 11.83 7.15
CA ASN A 53 4.63 12.14 8.28
C ASN A 53 6.01 11.48 8.13
N CYS A 54 6.05 10.28 7.54
CA CYS A 54 7.32 9.65 7.19
C CYS A 54 8.07 10.45 6.11
N GLN A 55 7.36 11.01 5.12
CA GLN A 55 7.96 11.90 4.12
C GLN A 55 8.62 13.13 4.77
N TRP A 56 7.90 13.82 5.66
CA TRP A 56 8.44 14.97 6.39
C TRP A 56 9.63 14.61 7.26
N TYR A 57 9.56 13.49 7.98
CA TYR A 57 10.69 13.01 8.78
C TYR A 57 11.93 12.73 7.91
N MET A 58 11.78 12.01 6.80
CA MET A 58 12.91 11.70 5.90
C MET A 58 13.52 12.97 5.34
N ASN A 59 12.69 13.95 4.94
CA ASN A 59 13.17 15.23 4.41
C ASN A 59 13.98 16.03 5.43
N GLU A 60 13.42 16.18 6.64
CA GLU A 60 14.03 16.96 7.71
C GLU A 60 15.38 16.34 8.11
N GLN A 61 15.39 15.01 8.22
CA GLN A 61 16.55 14.30 8.72
C GLN A 61 17.67 14.19 7.68
N ALA A 62 17.33 14.04 6.39
CA ALA A 62 18.29 14.11 5.29
C ALA A 62 18.89 15.53 5.15
N GLY A 63 18.11 16.57 5.41
CA GLY A 63 18.57 17.96 5.40
C GLY A 63 19.51 18.35 6.55
N ARG A 64 19.84 17.41 7.45
CA ARG A 64 20.69 17.59 8.65
C ARG A 64 20.22 18.66 9.65
N SER A 65 19.05 19.26 9.44
CA SER A 65 18.41 20.15 10.41
C SER A 65 17.93 19.32 11.60
N HIS A 66 18.71 19.34 12.67
CA HIS A 66 18.30 18.76 13.96
C HIS A 66 17.34 19.71 14.68
N SER A 67 16.24 20.07 14.02
CA SER A 67 15.18 20.82 14.69
C SER A 67 14.45 19.88 15.64
N GLY A 68 14.08 20.37 16.84
CA GLY A 68 13.35 19.57 17.84
C GLY A 68 12.00 19.00 17.34
N TYR A 69 11.53 19.49 16.18
CA TYR A 69 10.32 19.03 15.50
C TYR A 69 10.50 17.69 14.79
N GLY A 70 11.73 17.22 14.53
CA GLY A 70 11.98 15.90 13.93
C GLY A 70 11.38 14.75 14.76
N THR A 71 11.33 14.92 16.09
CA THR A 71 10.71 13.93 17.01
C THR A 71 9.19 13.84 16.83
N HIS A 72 8.52 14.94 16.51
CA HIS A 72 7.08 14.96 16.30
C HIS A 72 6.70 14.18 15.03
N TYR A 73 7.39 14.48 13.92
CA TYR A 73 7.16 13.76 12.66
C TYR A 73 7.51 12.27 12.77
N LEU A 74 8.54 11.92 13.53
CA LEU A 74 8.89 10.53 13.79
C LEU A 74 7.75 9.77 14.50
N ASN A 75 7.16 10.35 15.56
CA ASN A 75 6.07 9.70 16.27
C ASN A 75 4.84 9.46 15.37
N SER A 76 4.47 10.47 14.58
CA SER A 76 3.36 10.35 13.63
C SER A 76 3.68 9.37 12.49
N CYS A 77 4.92 9.34 11.99
CA CYS A 77 5.39 8.34 11.04
C CYS A 77 5.28 6.92 11.61
N CYS A 78 5.69 6.72 12.87
CA CYS A 78 5.53 5.42 13.52
C CYS A 78 4.06 4.98 13.58
N TYR A 79 3.14 5.90 13.85
CA TYR A 79 1.70 5.61 13.85
C TYR A 79 1.20 5.19 12.45
N GLU A 80 1.58 5.92 11.41
CA GLU A 80 1.24 5.56 10.02
C GLU A 80 1.76 4.17 9.64
N LEU A 81 3.01 3.85 10.02
CA LEU A 81 3.63 2.55 9.76
C LEU A 81 3.00 1.40 10.58
N GLN A 82 2.56 1.68 11.81
CA GLN A 82 1.88 0.68 12.63
C GLN A 82 0.49 0.32 12.09
N ASN A 83 -0.16 1.24 11.39
CA ASN A 83 -1.44 1.00 10.71
C ASN A 83 -1.29 0.21 9.40
N LEU A 84 -0.06 0.01 8.92
CA LEU A 84 0.22 -0.94 7.85
C LEU A 84 0.47 -2.33 8.42
N ARG A 85 0.05 -3.37 7.69
CA ARG A 85 0.52 -4.73 7.97
C ARG A 85 2.04 -4.78 7.95
N GLN A 86 2.61 -5.67 8.76
CA GLN A 86 4.06 -5.80 8.92
C GLN A 86 4.80 -6.00 7.60
N ASP A 87 4.24 -6.79 6.69
CA ASP A 87 4.77 -7.06 5.35
C ASP A 87 4.69 -5.84 4.40
N CYS A 88 3.81 -4.88 4.68
CA CYS A 88 3.61 -3.69 3.85
C CYS A 88 4.43 -2.47 4.27
N ARG A 89 5.10 -2.51 5.43
CA ARG A 89 5.82 -1.35 6.00
C ARG A 89 6.99 -0.89 5.11
N CYS A 90 7.84 -1.83 4.67
CA CYS A 90 8.93 -1.52 3.76
C CYS A 90 8.41 -0.94 2.44
N GLN A 91 7.39 -1.57 1.85
CA GLN A 91 6.79 -1.09 0.60
C GLN A 91 6.20 0.31 0.78
N GLY A 92 5.53 0.57 1.90
CA GLY A 92 4.99 1.88 2.24
C GLY A 92 6.05 2.96 2.28
N LEU A 93 7.15 2.71 2.99
CA LEU A 93 8.27 3.66 3.06
C LEU A 93 8.94 3.87 1.70
N LYS A 94 9.19 2.80 0.94
CA LYS A 94 9.77 2.90 -0.40
C LYS A 94 8.89 3.75 -1.32
N GLN A 95 7.58 3.58 -1.26
CA GLN A 95 6.63 4.39 -2.05
C GLN A 95 6.57 5.84 -1.59
N ALA A 96 6.55 6.08 -0.27
CA ALA A 96 6.59 7.43 0.30
C ALA A 96 7.86 8.18 -0.13
N LEU A 97 9.02 7.51 -0.03
CA LEU A 97 10.29 8.05 -0.46
C LEU A 97 10.32 8.32 -1.97
N GLY A 98 9.90 7.35 -2.79
CA GLY A 98 9.87 7.52 -4.24
C GLY A 98 8.96 8.65 -4.71
N GLN A 99 7.81 8.85 -4.05
CA GLN A 99 6.93 9.99 -4.32
C GLN A 99 7.62 11.31 -3.99
N GLN A 100 8.31 11.38 -2.85
CA GLN A 100 9.00 12.58 -2.42
C GLN A 100 10.17 12.93 -3.34
N LEU A 101 11.02 11.96 -3.70
CA LEU A 101 12.12 12.18 -4.64
C LEU A 101 11.60 12.68 -5.99
N LYS A 102 10.51 12.09 -6.49
CA LYS A 102 9.85 12.53 -7.73
C LYS A 102 9.34 13.96 -7.64
N LEU A 103 8.73 14.35 -6.52
CA LEU A 103 8.22 15.71 -6.31
C LEU A 103 9.34 16.74 -6.22
N GLN A 104 10.49 16.37 -5.64
CA GLN A 104 11.66 17.25 -5.52
C GLN A 104 12.56 17.23 -6.76
N GLY A 105 12.28 16.36 -7.75
CA GLY A 105 13.13 16.17 -8.93
C GLY A 105 14.50 15.56 -8.60
N VAL A 106 14.60 14.87 -7.45
CA VAL A 106 15.83 14.22 -6.98
C VAL A 106 15.93 12.82 -7.60
N ARG A 107 17.12 12.47 -8.06
CA ARG A 107 17.42 11.14 -8.61
C ARG A 107 17.79 10.16 -7.50
N TRP A 108 17.41 8.90 -7.67
CA TRP A 108 17.75 7.83 -6.71
C TRP A 108 19.25 7.63 -6.49
N GLU A 109 20.09 7.97 -7.47
CA GLU A 109 21.55 7.86 -7.36
C GLU A 109 22.20 9.07 -6.70
N SER A 110 21.41 10.08 -6.29
CA SER A 110 21.94 11.27 -5.65
C SER A 110 22.22 11.02 -4.17
N ARG A 111 23.12 11.84 -3.62
CA ARG A 111 23.44 11.81 -2.19
C ARG A 111 22.23 12.16 -1.33
N GLU A 112 21.39 13.09 -1.80
CA GLU A 112 20.16 13.44 -1.10
C GLU A 112 19.19 12.27 -1.02
N ALA A 113 19.08 11.45 -2.07
CA ALA A 113 18.27 10.23 -2.02
C ALA A 113 18.84 9.20 -1.04
N GLU A 114 20.16 9.03 -1.01
CA GLU A 114 20.84 8.15 -0.05
C GLU A 114 20.60 8.58 1.41
N ASP A 115 20.74 9.88 1.70
CA ASP A 115 20.47 10.45 3.03
C ASP A 115 18.99 10.22 3.45
N MET A 116 18.04 10.31 2.50
CA MET A 116 16.62 10.01 2.76
C MET A 116 16.35 8.51 2.94
N CYS A 117 17.03 7.62 2.21
CA CYS A 117 16.97 6.18 2.43
C CYS A 117 17.44 5.82 3.86
N GLU A 118 18.58 6.37 4.30
CA GLU A 118 19.09 6.16 5.65
C GLU A 118 18.10 6.65 6.72
N ALA A 119 17.46 7.81 6.47
CA ALA A 119 16.40 8.30 7.35
C ALA A 119 15.21 7.34 7.41
N ALA A 120 14.77 6.76 6.28
CA ALA A 120 13.69 5.77 6.23
C ALA A 120 14.00 4.53 7.08
N GLU A 121 15.21 3.98 6.96
CA GLU A 121 15.65 2.84 7.76
C GLU A 121 15.74 3.20 9.26
N THR A 122 16.23 4.39 9.56
CA THR A 122 16.29 4.91 10.93
C THR A 122 14.89 5.01 11.54
N ALA A 123 13.89 5.44 10.76
CA ALA A 123 12.51 5.49 11.22
C ALA A 123 12.02 4.10 11.64
N LEU A 124 12.20 3.06 10.83
CA LEU A 124 11.79 1.68 11.17
C LEU A 124 12.42 1.20 12.47
N ASN A 125 13.73 1.43 12.62
CA ASN A 125 14.49 1.03 13.81
C ASN A 125 13.98 1.77 15.06
N ARG A 126 13.75 3.09 14.97
CA ARG A 126 13.24 3.89 16.09
C ARG A 126 11.79 3.55 16.43
N CYS A 127 10.97 3.22 15.44
CA CYS A 127 9.61 2.74 15.63
C CYS A 127 9.53 1.29 16.15
N ARG A 128 10.67 0.60 16.29
CA ARG A 128 10.78 -0.82 16.69
C ARG A 128 9.94 -1.75 15.80
N LEU A 129 9.87 -1.43 14.52
CA LEU A 129 9.14 -2.24 13.55
C LEU A 129 10.16 -3.15 12.88
N ASP A 130 10.05 -4.47 13.11
CA ASP A 130 11.01 -5.49 12.65
C ASP A 130 11.47 -5.24 11.22
N SER A 131 12.73 -4.79 11.13
CA SER A 131 13.42 -4.40 9.91
C SER A 131 14.30 -5.57 9.49
N ARG A 132 13.72 -6.52 8.75
CA ARG A 132 14.55 -7.14 7.71
C ARG A 132 14.90 -5.97 6.79
N ARG A 133 16.19 -5.64 6.66
CA ARG A 133 16.69 -4.52 5.87
C ARG A 133 15.82 -4.35 4.61
N CYS A 134 15.09 -3.24 4.52
CA CYS A 134 14.26 -2.97 3.37
C CYS A 134 15.18 -2.61 2.21
N ASP A 135 15.01 -3.23 1.05
CA ASP A 135 15.69 -2.75 -0.16
C ASP A 135 14.98 -1.47 -0.64
N MET A 136 15.50 -0.33 -0.21
CA MET A 136 14.95 1.00 -0.52
C MET A 136 15.41 1.53 -1.89
N HIS A 137 16.37 0.88 -2.55
CA HIS A 137 16.80 1.24 -3.89
C HIS A 137 15.80 0.77 -4.94
N SER A 138 15.80 1.41 -6.12
CA SER A 138 14.87 1.16 -7.24
C SER A 138 14.74 -0.32 -7.60
#